data_AF-A0A929ZIS9-F1
#
_entry.id   AF-A0A929ZIS9-F1
#
_cell.length_a   1.000
_cell.length_b   1.000
_cell.length_c   1.000
_cell.angle_alpha   90.00
_cell.angle_beta   90.00
_cell.angle_gamma   90.00
#
_symmetry.space_group_name_H-M   'P 1'
#
loop_
_entity.id
_entity.type
_entity.pdbx_description
1 polymer ?
#
loop_
_entity_poly.entity_id
_entity_poly.type
_entity_poly.pdbx_seq_one_letter_code
_entity_poly.pdbx_strand_id
1 'polypeptide(L)'
;DTSTSVNGGVLGVIDKNTSTLDAAFLEASLALNEGEVSKWVRSSNFGYFKIIANATTQAKLEEVAGDNPYLTLVQNYDTTLSNQALWSKAEELGIDFKGNDELESSIKKAMGIKTESEETK
;
A
#
# COMPACT_ATOMS: atom_id res chain seq x y z
N ASP A 1 5.61 -22.13 -5.86
CA ASP A 1 6.11 -20.96 -5.12
C ASP A 1 6.10 -21.31 -3.64
N THR A 2 7.26 -21.30 -2.99
CA THR A 2 7.43 -21.65 -1.57
C THR A 2 7.31 -20.44 -0.64
N SER A 3 7.25 -19.22 -1.19
CA SER A 3 7.25 -17.98 -0.40
C SER A 3 5.93 -17.76 0.34
N THR A 4 4.80 -18.18 -0.24
CA THR A 4 3.46 -18.00 0.32
C THR A 4 2.87 -19.30 0.88
N SER A 5 3.47 -20.45 0.54
CA SER A 5 3.01 -21.76 1.00
C SER A 5 3.03 -21.90 2.53
N VAL A 6 3.93 -21.18 3.20
CA VAL A 6 4.04 -21.15 4.67
C VAL A 6 2.85 -20.49 5.36
N ASN A 7 2.08 -19.66 4.65
CA ASN A 7 0.86 -19.01 5.13
C ASN A 7 -0.38 -19.44 4.32
N GLY A 8 -0.39 -20.69 3.82
CA GLY A 8 -1.51 -21.24 3.06
C GLY A 8 -1.76 -20.58 1.70
N GLY A 9 -0.80 -19.82 1.17
CA GLY A 9 -0.93 -19.10 -0.10
C GLY A 9 -1.57 -17.71 0.01
N VAL A 10 -1.76 -17.18 1.23
CA VAL A 10 -2.34 -15.84 1.43
C VAL A 10 -1.34 -14.76 1.03
N LEU A 11 -1.75 -13.87 0.11
CA LEU A 11 -0.91 -12.79 -0.45
C LEU A 11 -1.09 -11.43 0.25
N GLY A 12 -1.95 -11.36 1.26
CA GLY A 12 -2.33 -10.11 1.91
C GLY A 12 -3.41 -9.35 1.16
N VAL A 13 -3.54 -8.06 1.46
CA VAL A 13 -4.53 -7.17 0.84
C VAL A 13 -4.01 -6.70 -0.52
N ILE A 14 -4.84 -6.84 -1.54
CA ILE A 14 -4.52 -6.43 -2.91
C ILE A 14 -5.53 -5.39 -3.39
N ASP A 15 -5.07 -4.50 -4.27
CA ASP A 15 -5.89 -3.52 -4.97
C ASP A 15 -5.43 -3.36 -6.43
N LYS A 16 -6.14 -2.53 -7.19
CA LYS A 16 -5.79 -2.25 -8.60
C LYS A 16 -4.39 -1.63 -8.81
N ASN A 17 -3.78 -1.09 -7.76
CA ASN A 17 -2.46 -0.46 -7.80
C ASN A 17 -1.34 -1.42 -7.37
N THR A 18 -1.67 -2.64 -6.97
CA THR A 18 -0.71 -3.64 -6.51
C THR A 18 0.19 -4.08 -7.67
N SER A 19 1.35 -3.45 -7.79
CA SER A 19 2.26 -3.60 -8.93
C SER A 19 3.24 -4.78 -8.80
N THR A 20 3.27 -5.43 -7.64
CA THR A 20 4.16 -6.57 -7.36
C THR A 20 3.62 -7.89 -7.90
N LEU A 21 2.38 -7.92 -8.37
CA LEU A 21 1.71 -9.11 -8.89
C LEU A 21 1.71 -9.12 -10.43
N ASP A 22 1.70 -10.33 -10.99
CA ASP A 22 1.48 -10.53 -12.43
C ASP A 22 0.10 -10.00 -12.83
N ALA A 23 0.02 -9.31 -13.98
CA ALA A 23 -1.21 -8.65 -14.41
C ALA A 23 -2.39 -9.62 -14.56
N ALA A 24 -2.17 -10.83 -15.11
CA ALA A 24 -3.25 -11.81 -15.27
C ALA A 24 -3.73 -12.34 -13.92
N PHE A 25 -2.81 -12.48 -12.95
CA PHE A 25 -3.16 -12.84 -11.58
C PHE A 25 -3.98 -11.74 -10.91
N LEU A 26 -3.54 -10.48 -11.03
CA LEU A 26 -4.21 -9.33 -10.42
C LEU A 26 -5.63 -9.16 -10.97
N GLU A 27 -5.78 -9.15 -12.29
CA GLU A 27 -7.08 -9.02 -12.96
C GLU A 27 -8.05 -10.13 -12.54
N ALA A 28 -7.58 -11.38 -12.53
CA ALA A 28 -8.40 -12.50 -12.11
C ALA A 28 -8.79 -12.41 -10.63
N SER A 29 -7.89 -11.95 -9.75
CA SER A 29 -8.18 -11.81 -8.32
C SER A 29 -9.23 -10.74 -8.04
N LEU A 30 -9.17 -9.60 -8.75
CA LEU A 30 -10.13 -8.49 -8.59
C LEU A 30 -11.53 -8.80 -9.15
N ALA A 31 -11.65 -9.81 -10.01
CA ALA A 31 -12.92 -10.21 -10.61
C ALA A 31 -13.70 -11.26 -9.81
N LEU A 32 -13.08 -11.87 -8.79
CA LEU A 32 -13.69 -12.93 -7.99
C LEU A 32 -14.65 -12.37 -6.95
N ASN A 33 -15.71 -13.14 -6.68
CA ASN A 33 -16.52 -12.93 -5.49
C ASN A 33 -15.87 -13.58 -4.26
N GLU A 34 -16.31 -13.18 -3.07
CA GLU A 34 -15.84 -13.75 -1.82
C GLU A 34 -16.06 -15.28 -1.75
N GLY A 35 -15.02 -16.01 -1.40
CA GLY A 35 -14.97 -17.48 -1.38
C GLY A 35 -14.90 -18.15 -2.75
N GLU A 36 -14.98 -17.38 -3.86
CA GLU A 36 -14.95 -17.94 -5.20
C GLU A 36 -13.54 -18.39 -5.58
N VAL A 37 -13.45 -19.60 -6.15
CA VAL A 37 -12.22 -20.12 -6.73
C VAL A 37 -12.22 -19.87 -8.24
N SER A 38 -11.16 -19.23 -8.74
CA SER A 38 -11.02 -18.94 -10.16
C SER A 38 -10.93 -20.21 -11.02
N LYS A 39 -11.20 -20.03 -12.32
CA LYS A 39 -10.66 -20.94 -13.34
C LYS A 39 -9.13 -20.90 -13.31
N TRP A 40 -8.49 -21.85 -13.99
CA TRP A 40 -7.05 -21.80 -14.18
C TRP A 40 -6.65 -20.51 -14.91
N VAL A 41 -5.87 -19.68 -14.23
CA VAL A 41 -5.32 -18.42 -14.77
C VAL A 41 -3.92 -18.70 -15.27
N ARG A 42 -3.61 -18.29 -16.51
CA ARG A 42 -2.28 -18.44 -17.09
C ARG A 42 -1.53 -17.12 -17.04
N SER A 43 -0.36 -17.12 -16.41
CA SER A 43 0.68 -16.09 -16.56
C SER A 43 1.77 -16.58 -17.51
N SER A 44 2.27 -15.68 -18.35
CA SER A 44 3.42 -15.94 -19.21
C SER A 44 4.71 -16.12 -18.42
N ASN A 45 4.80 -15.53 -17.24
CA ASN A 45 6.01 -15.46 -16.42
C ASN A 45 6.06 -16.57 -15.37
N PHE A 46 4.90 -17.02 -14.90
CA PHE A 46 4.79 -17.85 -13.70
C PHE A 46 3.93 -19.13 -13.87
N GLY A 47 3.42 -19.37 -15.08
CA GLY A 47 2.66 -20.60 -15.38
C GLY A 47 1.19 -20.49 -15.03
N TYR A 48 0.62 -21.48 -14.34
CA TYR A 48 -0.81 -21.54 -14.05
C TYR A 48 -1.12 -21.41 -12.57
N PHE A 49 -2.17 -20.67 -12.26
CA PHE A 49 -2.65 -20.43 -10.90
C PHE A 49 -4.12 -20.81 -10.74
N LYS A 50 -4.48 -21.19 -9.52
CA LYS A 50 -5.84 -21.10 -9.00
C LYS A 50 -5.85 -20.07 -7.87
N ILE A 51 -6.86 -19.24 -7.85
CA ILE A 51 -6.97 -18.09 -6.95
C ILE A 51 -8.28 -18.21 -6.18
N ILE A 52 -8.27 -17.87 -4.90
CA ILE A 52 -9.47 -17.73 -4.08
C ILE A 52 -9.47 -16.34 -3.43
N ALA A 53 -10.60 -15.64 -3.50
CA ALA A 53 -10.75 -14.35 -2.83
C ALA A 53 -11.35 -14.57 -1.43
N ASN A 54 -10.53 -14.42 -0.39
CA ASN A 54 -10.98 -14.69 0.99
C ASN A 54 -11.90 -13.59 1.56
N ALA A 55 -11.75 -12.37 1.07
CA ALA A 55 -12.55 -11.21 1.44
C ALA A 55 -12.65 -10.26 0.25
N THR A 56 -13.86 -9.84 -0.11
CA THR A 56 -14.08 -8.82 -1.14
C THR A 56 -14.95 -7.66 -0.65
N THR A 57 -15.49 -7.78 0.57
CA THR A 57 -16.24 -6.73 1.26
C THR A 57 -15.41 -6.09 2.37
N GLN A 58 -15.76 -4.85 2.73
CA GLN A 58 -15.11 -4.14 3.83
C GLN A 58 -15.14 -4.94 5.14
N ALA A 59 -16.34 -5.40 5.53
CA ALA A 59 -16.55 -6.13 6.77
C ALA A 59 -15.74 -7.42 6.84
N LYS A 60 -15.68 -8.20 5.75
CA LYS A 60 -14.87 -9.41 5.72
C LYS A 60 -13.37 -9.10 5.73
N LEU A 61 -12.94 -8.05 5.04
CA LEU A 61 -11.54 -7.67 5.00
C LEU A 61 -11.03 -7.29 6.40
N GLU A 62 -11.80 -6.51 7.15
CA GLU A 62 -11.49 -6.15 8.54
C GLU A 62 -11.43 -7.38 9.47
N GLU A 63 -12.26 -8.41 9.21
CA GLU A 63 -12.23 -9.67 9.96
C GLU A 63 -10.96 -10.49 9.68
N VAL A 64 -10.52 -10.58 8.42
CA VAL A 64 -9.47 -11.53 8.02
C VAL A 64 -8.06 -10.94 7.92
N ALA A 65 -7.93 -9.63 7.71
CA ALA A 65 -6.65 -8.98 7.44
C ALA A 65 -5.99 -8.36 8.70
N GLY A 66 -6.67 -8.36 9.85
CA GLY A 66 -6.14 -7.84 11.10
C GLY A 66 -6.17 -6.31 11.20
N ASP A 67 -5.26 -5.72 11.98
CA ASP A 67 -5.26 -4.28 12.27
C ASP A 67 -5.06 -3.42 11.02
N ASN A 68 -6.08 -2.61 10.73
CA ASN A 68 -6.11 -1.54 9.72
C ASN A 68 -5.63 -1.97 8.32
N PRO A 69 -6.39 -2.83 7.61
CA PRO A 69 -6.02 -3.30 6.27
C PRO A 69 -5.94 -2.18 5.22
N TYR A 70 -6.51 -1.02 5.53
CA TYR A 70 -6.53 0.15 4.67
C TYR A 70 -5.25 0.98 4.79
N LEU A 71 -4.52 0.90 5.90
CA LEU A 71 -3.31 1.69 6.11
C LEU A 71 -2.29 1.41 5.00
N THR A 72 -1.98 0.14 4.76
CA THR A 72 -1.05 -0.29 3.71
C THR A 72 -1.54 0.11 2.33
N LEU A 73 -2.85 0.02 2.06
CA LEU A 73 -3.44 0.43 0.78
C LEU A 73 -3.28 1.93 0.53
N VAL A 74 -3.59 2.74 1.53
CA VAL A 74 -3.45 4.20 1.46
C VAL A 74 -1.98 4.59 1.33
N GLN A 75 -1.07 3.95 2.08
CA GLN A 75 0.37 4.21 2.01
C GLN A 75 0.99 3.81 0.66
N ASN A 76 0.50 2.73 0.04
CA ASN A 76 0.95 2.34 -1.30
C ASN A 76 0.45 3.29 -2.38
N TYR A 77 -0.76 3.84 -2.21
CA TYR A 77 -1.33 4.81 -3.13
C TYR A 77 -0.68 6.19 -3.02
N ASP A 78 -0.54 6.70 -1.78
CA ASP A 78 0.06 7.99 -1.47
C ASP A 78 1.29 7.82 -0.58
N THR A 79 2.45 7.78 -1.23
CA THR A 79 3.75 7.65 -0.55
C THR A 79 4.17 8.92 0.19
N THR A 80 3.46 10.05 -0.01
CA THR A 80 3.77 11.33 0.65
C THR A 80 3.08 11.49 2.00
N LEU A 81 1.95 10.80 2.20
CA LEU A 81 1.13 10.91 3.41
C LEU A 81 1.91 10.56 4.69
N SER A 82 2.72 9.50 4.65
CA SER A 82 3.55 9.10 5.79
C SER A 82 4.56 10.19 6.19
N ASN A 83 5.16 10.85 5.21
CA ASN A 83 6.12 11.93 5.46
C ASN A 83 5.42 13.18 6.02
N GLN A 84 4.25 13.53 5.50
CA GLN A 84 3.44 14.63 6.02
C GLN A 84 3.00 14.38 7.47
N ALA A 85 2.54 13.16 7.78
CA ALA A 85 2.15 12.78 9.13
C ALA A 85 3.34 12.82 10.10
N LEU A 86 4.50 12.33 9.67
CA LEU A 86 5.73 12.38 10.46
C LEU A 86 6.16 13.82 10.77
N TRP A 87 6.10 14.70 9.77
CA TRP A 87 6.42 16.12 9.95
C TRP A 87 5.45 16.83 10.89
N SER A 88 4.15 16.60 10.70
CA SER A 88 3.11 17.14 11.59
C SER A 88 3.36 16.71 13.05
N LYS A 89 3.81 15.46 13.26
CA LYS A 89 4.17 14.97 14.60
C LYS A 89 5.44 15.60 15.15
N ALA A 90 6.44 15.86 14.30
CA ALA A 90 7.65 16.59 14.70
C ALA A 90 7.32 18.02 15.17
N GLU A 91 6.41 18.70 14.48
CA GLU A 91 5.90 20.02 14.86
C GLU A 91 5.14 19.96 16.19
N GLU A 92 4.26 18.98 16.37
CA GLU A 92 3.52 18.77 17.63
C GLU A 92 4.46 18.52 18.83
N LEU A 93 5.55 17.78 18.61
CA LEU A 93 6.57 17.49 19.63
C LEU A 93 7.51 18.68 19.90
N GLY A 94 7.37 19.78 19.15
CA GLY A 94 8.22 20.96 19.29
C GLY A 94 9.67 20.71 18.86
N ILE A 95 9.88 19.84 17.85
CA ILE A 95 11.21 19.68 17.24
C ILE A 95 11.61 21.03 16.64
N ASP A 96 12.72 21.58 17.13
CA ASP A 96 13.20 22.92 16.79
C ASP A 96 14.60 22.81 16.17
N PHE A 97 14.76 23.37 14.97
CA PHE A 97 16.02 23.42 14.23
C PHE A 97 16.93 24.57 14.64
N LYS A 98 16.57 25.32 15.69
CA LYS A 98 17.38 26.40 16.30
C LYS A 98 17.75 27.50 15.30
N GLY A 99 16.83 27.84 14.39
CA GLY A 99 17.04 28.83 13.34
C GLY A 99 17.91 28.36 12.17
N ASN A 100 18.12 27.05 12.03
CA ASN A 100 18.80 26.48 10.87
C ASN A 100 17.81 26.21 9.74
N ASP A 101 17.38 27.27 9.05
CA ASP A 101 16.37 27.23 7.99
C ASP A 101 16.82 26.37 6.79
N GLU A 102 18.14 26.31 6.52
CA GLU A 102 18.71 25.47 5.47
C GLU A 102 18.52 23.99 5.77
N LEU A 103 18.80 23.57 7.02
CA LEU A 103 18.61 22.19 7.46
C LEU A 103 17.13 21.81 7.40
N GLU A 104 16.25 22.65 7.94
CA GLU A 104 14.80 22.42 7.92
C GLU A 104 14.28 22.26 6.48
N SER A 105 14.67 23.19 5.58
CA SER A 105 14.28 23.16 4.17
C SER A 105 14.80 21.91 3.46
N SER A 106 16.01 21.46 3.78
CA SER A 106 16.60 20.26 3.19
C SER A 106 15.82 19.00 3.58
N ILE A 107 15.34 18.93 4.82
CA ILE A 107 14.55 17.81 5.33
C ILE A 107 13.15 17.82 4.72
N LYS A 108 12.46 18.96 4.72
CA LYS A 108 11.14 19.11 4.06
C LYS A 108 11.20 18.66 2.60
N LYS A 109 12.24 19.09 1.87
CA LYS A 109 12.46 18.69 0.47
C LYS A 109 12.72 17.19 0.32
N ALA A 110 13.57 16.60 1.17
CA ALA A 110 13.82 15.15 1.14
C ALA A 110 12.57 14.33 1.45
N MET A 111 11.66 14.89 2.26
CA MET A 111 10.38 14.31 2.64
C MET A 111 9.26 14.56 1.62
N GLY A 112 9.50 15.36 0.58
CA GLY A 112 8.47 15.73 -0.40
C GLY A 112 7.37 16.61 0.18
N ILE A 113 7.64 17.34 1.26
CA ILE A 113 6.71 18.27 1.89
C ILE A 113 6.84 19.61 1.17
N LYS A 114 5.71 20.07 0.60
CA LYS A 114 5.65 21.38 -0.05
C LYS A 114 6.02 22.46 0.96
N THR A 115 6.97 23.29 0.59
CA THR A 115 7.30 24.51 1.33
C THR A 115 6.50 25.67 0.74
N GLU A 116 6.15 26.69 1.54
CA GLU A 116 5.32 27.84 1.13
C GLU A 116 5.77 28.51 -0.19
N SER A 117 7.02 28.31 -0.62
CA SER A 117 7.55 28.77 -1.90
C SER A 117 6.92 28.14 -3.17
N GLU A 118 6.21 27.01 -3.05
CA GLU A 118 5.62 26.29 -4.20
C GLU A 118 4.14 26.61 -4.46
N GLU A 119 3.46 27.39 -3.61
CA GLU A 119 2.05 27.76 -3.81
C GLU A 119 1.83 28.94 -4.77
N THR A 120 2.91 29.56 -5.27
CA THR A 120 2.84 30.68 -6.22
C THR A 120 3.50 30.31 -7.56
N LYS A 121 2.81 29.51 -8.38
CA LYS A 121 3.03 29.45 -9.84
C LYS A 121 1.82 28.95 -10.60
#